data_AF-E6VE45-F1
#
_entry.id   AF-E6VE45-F1
#
_cell.length_a   1.000
_cell.length_b   1.000
_cell.length_c   1.000
_cell.angle_alpha   90.00
_cell.angle_beta   90.00
_cell.angle_gamma   90.00
#
_symmetry.space_group_name_H-M   'P 1'
#
loop_
_entity.id
_entity.type
_entity.pdbx_description
1 polymer ?
#
loop_
_entity_poly.entity_id
_entity_poly.type
_entity_poly.pdbx_seq_one_letter_code
_entity_poly.pdbx_strand_id
1 'polypeptide(L)' 'MEVMVILVPLALALGLLGLIAFLWSLKSGQYDDLDGAAWRAIADDESPLPPPAETPAEKRG' A
#
# COMPACT_ATOMS: atom_id res chain seq x y z
N MET A 1 -43.72 7.53 2.43
CA MET A 1 -43.27 6.95 3.71
C MET A 1 -42.80 5.50 3.56
N GLU A 2 -43.41 4.70 2.68
CA GLU A 2 -42.98 3.34 2.31
C GLU A 2 -41.48 3.19 2.00
N VAL A 3 -40.90 4.11 1.21
CA VAL A 3 -39.50 3.98 0.76
C VAL A 3 -38.49 4.03 1.91
N MET A 4 -38.78 4.77 3.00
CA MET A 4 -37.87 4.85 4.14
C MET A 4 -37.79 3.53 4.90
N VAL A 5 -38.86 2.74 4.89
CA VAL A 5 -38.90 1.40 5.52
C VAL A 5 -37.93 0.45 4.83
N ILE A 6 -37.62 0.66 3.55
CA ILE A 6 -36.66 -0.15 2.79
C ILE A 6 -35.26 0.49 2.83
N LEU A 7 -35.17 1.81 2.63
CA LEU A 7 -33.89 2.51 2.54
C LEU A 7 -33.13 2.55 3.86
N VAL A 8 -33.82 2.68 5.00
CA VAL A 8 -33.14 2.73 6.31
C VAL A 8 -32.46 1.39 6.63
N PRO A 9 -33.13 0.23 6.57
CA PRO A 9 -32.47 -1.06 6.75
C PRO A 9 -31.37 -1.31 5.73
N LEU A 10 -31.61 -0.94 4.46
CA LEU A 10 -30.62 -1.10 3.40
C LEU A 10 -29.35 -0.28 3.67
N ALA A 11 -29.50 0.98 4.07
CA ALA A 11 -28.37 1.85 4.40
C ALA A 11 -27.59 1.32 5.61
N LEU A 12 -28.28 0.84 6.65
CA LEU A 12 -27.64 0.22 7.82
C LEU A 12 -26.90 -1.06 7.45
N ALA A 13 -27.50 -1.91 6.61
CA ALA A 13 -26.87 -3.14 6.13
C ALA A 13 -25.61 -2.85 5.30
N LEU A 14 -25.67 -1.88 4.38
CA LEU A 14 -24.52 -1.45 3.59
C LEU A 14 -23.42 -0.84 4.47
N GLY A 15 -23.79 -0.01 5.44
CA GLY A 15 -22.84 0.54 6.41
C GLY A 15 -22.16 -0.53 7.24
N LEU A 16 -22.93 -1.50 7.75
CA LEU A 16 -22.39 -2.63 8.52
C LEU A 16 -21.49 -3.52 7.66
N LEU A 17 -21.89 -3.80 6.43
CA LEU A 17 -21.10 -4.61 5.49
C LEU A 17 -19.77 -3.93 5.15
N GLY A 18 -19.80 -2.62 4.91
CA GLY A 18 -18.59 -1.82 4.74
C GLY A 18 -17.69 -1.83 5.98
N LEU A 19 -18.27 -1.71 7.18
CA LEU A 19 -17.52 -1.76 8.44
C LEU A 19 -16.86 -3.13 8.65
N ILE A 20 -17.58 -4.23 8.41
CA ILE A 20 -17.04 -5.59 8.52
C ILE A 20 -15.91 -5.79 7.51
N ALA A 21 -16.10 -5.37 6.26
CA ALA A 21 -15.08 -5.46 5.22
C ALA A 21 -13.82 -4.65 5.59
N PHE A 22 -14.00 -3.44 6.13
CA PHE A 22 -12.91 -2.59 6.60
C PHE A 22 -12.13 -3.24 7.75
N LEU A 23 -12.82 -3.75 8.79
CA LEU A 23 -12.17 -4.43 9.90
C LEU A 23 -11.47 -5.72 9.46
N TRP A 24 -12.05 -6.46 8.52
CA TRP A 24 -11.41 -7.63 7.92
C TRP A 24 -10.15 -7.25 7.14
N SER A 25 -10.19 -6.15 6.38
CA SER A 25 -9.03 -5.60 5.67
C SER A 25 -7.89 -5.23 6.64
N LEU A 26 -8.20 -4.55 7.75
CA LEU A 26 -7.20 -4.25 8.79
C LEU A 26 -6.59 -5.52 9.39
N LYS A 27 -7.42 -6.52 9.71
CA LYS A 27 -6.95 -7.80 10.26
C LYS A 27 -6.12 -8.62 9.27
N SER A 28 -6.33 -8.44 7.96
CA SER A 28 -5.66 -9.22 6.92
C SER A 28 -4.18 -8.89 6.70
N GLY A 29 -3.62 -7.91 7.43
CA GLY A 29 -2.18 -7.56 7.34
C GLY A 29 -1.79 -6.86 6.03
N GLN A 30 -2.76 -6.50 5.19
CA GLN A 30 -2.49 -5.82 3.91
C GLN A 30 -1.92 -4.40 4.06
N TYR A 31 -2.01 -3.81 5.25
CA TYR A 31 -1.46 -2.49 5.55
C TYR A 31 0.01 -2.53 5.99
N ASP A 32 0.54 -3.70 6.37
CA ASP A 32 1.92 -3.84 6.85
C ASP A 32 2.95 -3.60 5.73
N ASP A 33 2.59 -3.88 4.47
CA ASP A 33 3.45 -3.61 3.30
C ASP A 33 3.38 -2.15 2.83
N LEU A 34 2.36 -1.38 3.25
CA LEU A 34 2.27 0.05 2.92
C LEU A 34 3.38 0.85 3.60
N ASP A 35 3.76 0.49 4.84
CA ASP A 35 4.88 1.10 5.55
C ASP A 35 6.20 0.88 4.80
N GLY A 36 6.42 -0.33 4.27
CA GLY A 36 7.60 -0.65 3.45
C GLY A 36 7.59 -0.01 2.05
N ALA A 37 6.41 0.18 1.46
CA ALA A 37 6.25 0.89 0.19
C ALA A 37 6.54 2.39 0.33
N ALA A 38 6.11 3.03 1.42
CA ALA A 38 6.40 4.43 1.71
C ALA A 38 7.90 4.68 1.89
N TRP A 39 8.60 3.78 2.60
CA TRP A 39 10.05 3.85 2.74
C TRP A 39 10.78 3.75 1.39
N ARG A 40 10.36 2.83 0.52
CA ARG A 40 10.91 2.70 -0.84
C ARG A 40 10.65 3.94 -1.70
N ALA A 41 9.44 4.51 -1.65
CA ALA A 41 9.10 5.69 -2.43
C ALA A 41 9.95 6.92 -2.09
N ILE A 42 10.40 7.05 -0.84
CA ILE A 42 11.32 8.13 -0.42
C ILE A 42 12.77 7.75 -0.72
N ALA A 43 13.16 6.49 -0.48
CA ALA A 43 14.52 6.02 -0.69
C ALA A 43 14.92 5.91 -2.17
N ASP A 44 13.97 5.74 -3.09
CA ASP A 44 14.21 5.70 -4.54
C ASP A 44 14.74 7.05 -5.08
N ASP A 45 14.44 8.17 -4.42
CA ASP A 45 15.04 9.49 -4.73
C ASP A 45 16.51 9.59 -4.28
N GLU A 46 16.96 8.66 -3.42
CA GLU A 46 18.31 8.59 -2.83
C GLU A 46 19.11 7.39 -3.37
N SER A 47 18.89 7.01 -4.63
CA SER A 47 19.63 5.92 -5.27
C SER A 47 21.14 6.19 -5.19
N PRO A 48 21.93 5.31 -4.54
CA PRO A 48 23.38 5.45 -4.50
C PRO A 48 23.93 5.49 -5.92
N LEU A 49 24.76 6.49 -6.23
CA LEU A 49 25.49 6.54 -7.49
C LEU A 49 26.19 5.19 -7.70
N PRO A 50 26.06 4.57 -8.88
CA PRO A 50 26.75 3.32 -9.15
C PRO A 50 28.24 3.50 -8.84
N PRO A 51 28.89 2.52 -8.16
CA PRO A 51 30.29 2.63 -7.81
C PRO A 51 31.09 2.96 -9.08
N PRO A 52 32.10 3.85 -9.00
CA PRO A 52 32.90 4.21 -10.16
C PRO A 52 33.33 2.92 -10.84
N ALA A 53 32.97 2.76 -12.12
CA ALA A 53 33.36 1.59 -12.89
C ALA A 53 34.87 1.44 -12.70
N GLU A 54 35.28 0.38 -12.01
CA GLU A 54 36.69 0.05 -11.89
C GLU A 54 37.18 -0.15 -13.32
N THR A 55 37.79 0.89 -13.89
CA THR A 55 38.53 0.80 -15.14
C THR A 55 39.47 -0.37 -14.94
N PRO A 56 39.33 -1.47 -15.72
CA PRO A 56 40.17 -2.62 -15.56
C PRO A 56 41.60 -2.15 -15.68
N ALA A 57 42.32 -2.19 -14.56
CA ALA A 57 43.71 -1.80 -14.48
C ALA A 57 44.44 -2.48 -15.63
N GLU A 58 45.00 -1.63 -16.46
CA GLU A 58 45.84 -1.89 -17.61
C GLU A 58 46.73 -3.11 -17.39
N LYS A 59 46.24 -4.29 -17.79
CA LYS A 59 47.08 -5.46 -18.06
C LYS A 59 47.79 -5.22 -19.39
N ARG A 60 48.84 -4.40 -19.35
CA ARG A 60 49.82 -4.22 -20.43
C ARG A 60 51.02 -3.52 -19.79
N GLY A 61 52.22 -4.05 -19.73
CA GLY A 61 52.84 -5.29 -20.16
C GLY A 61 54.29 -5.25 -19.68
#